data_AF-A0AAU8RIL7-F1
#
_entry.id   AF-A0AAU8RIL7-F1
#
_cell.length_a   1.000
_cell.length_b   1.000
_cell.length_c   1.000
_cell.angle_alpha   90.00
_cell.angle_beta   90.00
_cell.angle_gamma   90.00
#
_symmetry.space_group_name_H-M   'P 1'
#
loop_
_entity.id
_entity.type
_entity.pdbx_description
1 polymer ?
#
loop_
_entity_poly.entity_id
_entity_poly.type
_entity_poly.pdbx_seq_one_letter_code
_entity_poly.pdbx_strand_id
1 'polypeptide(L)'
;MIIDDLLKFYKNELTMSSQIYKHNFALKNLCIVLGFSSYIYFWHLFISRENIGYMFAAFGCFMSFLFLNLILNSLTVKKRHSDKYISLITWDIAMFKIEFEKKLSENINNYSDEKLILIQGELEKKSSELKTPYLITLSFITILFTPLWAFYIDKTLSLFDESFIKLSLTSLGFFIFIIFIAFIRFTMFDFKDVIIKNDYYNCKRLNNMISDYRIKNNVG
;
A
#
# COMPACT_ATOMS: atom_id res chain seq x y z
N MET A 1 -8.11 -26.77 -0.40
CA MET A 1 -7.84 -26.95 1.04
C MET A 1 -6.39 -26.60 1.39
N ILE A 2 -5.38 -27.35 0.92
CA ILE A 2 -3.95 -27.05 1.24
C ILE A 2 -3.52 -25.63 0.82
N ILE A 3 -3.94 -25.13 -0.34
CA ILE A 3 -3.54 -23.80 -0.84
C ILE A 3 -4.21 -22.66 -0.09
N ASP A 4 -5.46 -22.84 0.31
CA ASP A 4 -6.17 -21.84 1.11
C ASP A 4 -5.51 -21.70 2.48
N ASP A 5 -5.05 -22.81 3.05
CA ASP A 5 -4.33 -22.82 4.31
C ASP A 5 -2.93 -22.24 4.18
N LEU A 6 -2.22 -22.53 3.08
CA LEU A 6 -0.92 -21.92 2.77
C LEU A 6 -1.04 -20.39 2.55
N LEU A 7 -2.09 -19.93 1.88
CA LEU A 7 -2.39 -18.51 1.69
C LEU A 7 -2.80 -17.83 2.99
N LYS A 8 -3.57 -18.50 3.85
CA LYS A 8 -3.89 -18.00 5.19
C LYS A 8 -2.62 -17.86 6.03
N PHE A 9 -1.76 -18.88 6.01
CA PHE A 9 -0.46 -18.83 6.67
C PHE A 9 0.37 -17.65 6.16
N TYR A 10 0.48 -17.49 4.84
CA TYR A 10 1.19 -16.35 4.24
C TYR A 10 0.66 -15.01 4.77
N LYS A 11 -0.66 -14.80 4.69
CA LYS A 11 -1.29 -13.55 5.16
C LYS A 11 -1.10 -13.31 6.65
N ASN A 12 -1.12 -14.36 7.46
CA ASN A 12 -1.08 -14.25 8.92
C ASN A 12 0.34 -14.19 9.49
N GLU A 13 1.32 -14.79 8.82
CA GLU A 13 2.66 -14.98 9.38
C GLU A 13 3.77 -14.35 8.54
N LEU A 14 3.59 -14.24 7.22
CA LEU A 14 4.66 -13.89 6.27
C LEU A 14 4.51 -12.48 5.66
N THR A 15 3.67 -11.63 6.25
CA THR A 15 3.51 -10.24 5.78
C THR A 15 3.91 -9.25 6.88
N MET A 16 4.45 -8.10 6.46
CA MET A 16 4.69 -6.98 7.37
C MET A 16 3.39 -6.50 8.01
N SER A 17 2.27 -6.64 7.29
CA SER A 17 0.94 -6.31 7.81
C SER A 17 0.54 -7.14 9.00
N SER A 18 0.82 -8.44 8.99
CA SER A 18 0.47 -9.30 10.11
C SER A 18 1.41 -9.11 11.30
N GLN A 19 2.70 -8.91 11.07
CA GLN A 19 3.69 -8.74 12.14
C GLN A 19 3.63 -7.35 12.80
N ILE A 20 3.38 -6.29 12.02
CA ILE A 20 3.49 -4.90 12.49
C ILE A 20 2.13 -4.22 12.48
N TYR A 21 1.40 -4.26 11.37
CA TYR A 21 0.20 -3.41 11.20
C TYR A 21 -1.02 -3.88 11.98
N LYS A 22 -1.19 -5.19 12.21
CA LYS A 22 -2.31 -5.74 12.99
C LYS A 22 -2.40 -5.16 14.40
N HIS A 23 -1.27 -4.81 15.00
CA HIS A 23 -1.21 -4.36 16.39
C HIS A 23 -1.62 -2.90 16.61
N ASN A 24 -1.66 -2.09 15.55
CA ASN A 24 -2.14 -0.69 15.62
C ASN A 24 -3.26 -0.42 14.62
N PHE A 25 -3.95 -1.45 14.15
CA PHE A 25 -4.90 -1.34 13.06
C PHE A 25 -5.95 -0.24 13.31
N ALA A 26 -6.52 -0.20 14.53
CA ALA A 26 -7.51 0.81 14.90
C ALA A 26 -6.93 2.24 14.86
N LEU A 27 -5.78 2.46 15.51
CA LEU A 27 -5.16 3.78 15.58
C LEU A 27 -4.70 4.25 14.19
N LYS A 28 -4.14 3.35 13.39
CA LYS A 28 -3.68 3.59 12.04
C LYS A 28 -4.82 3.95 11.10
N ASN A 29 -5.93 3.21 11.15
CA ASN A 29 -7.12 3.53 10.36
C ASN A 29 -7.74 4.86 10.78
N LEU A 30 -7.79 5.15 12.08
CA LEU A 30 -8.22 6.46 12.57
C LEU A 30 -7.33 7.57 12.01
N CYS A 31 -6.00 7.41 12.05
CA CYS A 31 -5.07 8.35 11.43
C CYS A 31 -5.32 8.50 9.93
N ILE A 32 -5.56 7.39 9.20
CA ILE A 32 -5.84 7.41 7.75
C ILE A 32 -7.09 8.21 7.47
N VAL A 33 -8.18 7.91 8.18
CA VAL A 33 -9.47 8.57 7.98
C VAL A 33 -9.37 10.06 8.32
N LEU A 34 -8.79 10.42 9.46
CA LEU A 34 -8.64 11.82 9.86
C LEU A 34 -7.70 12.59 8.94
N GLY A 35 -6.56 12.01 8.59
CA GLY A 35 -5.58 12.63 7.69
C GLY A 35 -6.14 12.83 6.28
N PHE A 36 -6.80 11.82 5.72
CA PHE A 36 -7.40 11.91 4.39
C PHE A 36 -8.60 12.87 4.35
N SER A 37 -9.45 12.87 5.38
CA SER A 37 -10.57 13.81 5.49
C SER A 37 -10.08 15.26 5.60
N SER A 38 -9.03 15.48 6.40
CA SER A 38 -8.42 16.81 6.54
C SER A 38 -7.77 17.27 5.25
N TYR A 39 -7.07 16.38 4.54
CA TYR A 39 -6.51 16.66 3.22
C TYR A 39 -7.59 17.09 2.23
N ILE A 40 -8.66 16.30 2.07
CA ILE A 40 -9.78 16.63 1.18
C ILE A 40 -10.41 17.97 1.56
N TYR A 41 -10.60 18.23 2.85
CA TYR A 41 -11.18 19.49 3.34
C TYR A 41 -10.34 20.71 2.95
N PHE A 42 -9.02 20.69 3.25
CA PHE A 42 -8.14 21.80 2.87
C PHE A 42 -7.98 21.93 1.35
N TRP A 43 -8.00 20.81 0.64
CA TRP A 43 -7.98 20.80 -0.82
C TRP A 43 -9.23 21.46 -1.42
N HIS A 44 -10.40 21.14 -0.89
CA HIS A 44 -11.65 21.80 -1.27
C HIS A 44 -11.65 23.30 -0.95
N LEU A 45 -11.10 23.71 0.20
CA LEU A 45 -10.93 25.13 0.56
C LEU A 45 -9.98 25.86 -0.40
N PHE A 46 -8.88 25.23 -0.81
CA PHE A 46 -7.98 25.78 -1.82
C PHE A 46 -8.74 26.09 -3.12
N ILE A 47 -9.54 25.15 -3.62
CA ILE A 47 -10.29 25.34 -4.86
C ILE A 47 -11.37 26.42 -4.72
N SER A 48 -12.07 26.44 -3.58
CA SER A 48 -13.23 27.33 -3.37
C SER A 48 -12.84 28.76 -3.02
N ARG A 49 -11.69 28.94 -2.36
CA ARG A 49 -11.22 30.25 -1.85
C ARG A 49 -10.01 30.79 -2.60
N GLU A 50 -9.45 30.02 -3.53
CA GLU A 50 -8.30 30.40 -4.37
C GLU A 50 -7.06 30.85 -3.57
N ASN A 51 -6.90 30.37 -2.33
CA ASN A 51 -5.80 30.74 -1.43
C ASN A 51 -4.78 29.61 -1.29
N ILE A 52 -3.56 29.87 -1.77
CA ILE A 52 -2.41 28.94 -1.75
C ILE A 52 -2.07 28.43 -0.35
N GLY A 53 -2.35 29.20 0.71
CA GLY A 53 -2.15 28.76 2.09
C GLY A 53 -2.88 27.45 2.41
N TYR A 54 -4.06 27.22 1.82
CA TYR A 54 -4.80 25.97 1.99
C TYR A 54 -4.15 24.79 1.26
N MET A 55 -3.45 25.02 0.15
CA MET A 55 -2.68 23.99 -0.54
C MET A 55 -1.51 23.51 0.34
N PHE A 56 -0.78 24.45 0.96
CA PHE A 56 0.29 24.11 1.91
C PHE A 56 -0.26 23.41 3.16
N ALA A 57 -1.43 23.82 3.67
CA ALA A 57 -2.08 23.15 4.79
C ALA A 57 -2.49 21.70 4.43
N ALA A 58 -3.04 21.47 3.24
CA ALA A 58 -3.37 20.13 2.75
C ALA A 58 -2.11 19.26 2.66
N PHE A 59 -1.04 19.77 2.07
CA PHE A 59 0.24 19.06 1.98
C PHE A 59 0.85 18.77 3.36
N GLY A 60 0.81 19.74 4.27
CA GLY A 60 1.26 19.58 5.65
C GLY A 60 0.49 18.48 6.38
N CYS A 61 -0.84 18.47 6.28
CA CYS A 61 -1.68 17.41 6.85
C CYS A 61 -1.30 16.02 6.33
N PHE A 62 -1.06 15.91 5.02
CA PHE A 62 -0.64 14.63 4.43
C PHE A 62 0.73 14.18 4.92
N MET A 63 1.72 15.08 4.94
CA MET A 63 3.07 14.75 5.40
C MET A 63 3.07 14.36 6.88
N SER A 64 2.35 15.12 7.73
CA SER A 64 2.18 14.78 9.15
C SER A 64 1.55 13.40 9.31
N PHE A 65 0.56 13.05 8.49
CA PHE A 65 -0.07 11.75 8.49
C PHE A 65 0.91 10.62 8.09
N LEU A 66 1.70 10.80 7.02
CA LEU A 66 2.71 9.82 6.62
C LEU A 66 3.75 9.59 7.73
N PHE A 67 4.25 10.68 8.33
CA PHE A 67 5.19 10.60 9.45
C PHE A 67 4.59 9.89 10.66
N LEU A 68 3.35 10.18 11.01
CA LEU A 68 2.67 9.56 12.14
C LEU A 68 2.54 8.04 11.95
N ASN A 69 2.20 7.57 10.75
CA ASN A 69 2.15 6.12 10.47
C ASN A 69 3.51 5.47 10.67
N LEU A 70 4.55 6.10 10.15
CA LEU A 70 5.90 5.58 10.20
C LEU A 70 6.41 5.50 11.65
N ILE A 71 6.13 6.52 12.47
CA ILE A 71 6.39 6.48 13.92
C ILE A 71 5.62 5.35 14.60
N LEU A 72 4.32 5.19 14.34
CA LEU A 72 3.49 4.14 14.96
C LEU A 72 4.00 2.73 14.63
N ASN A 73 4.35 2.50 13.36
CA ASN A 73 4.96 1.26 12.92
C ASN A 73 6.31 1.04 13.61
N SER A 74 7.13 2.09 13.74
CA SER A 74 8.46 2.01 14.35
C SER A 74 8.38 1.67 15.84
N LEU A 75 7.46 2.30 16.57
CA LEU A 75 7.19 1.97 17.97
C LEU A 75 6.78 0.50 18.15
N THR A 76 6.12 -0.06 17.15
CA THR A 76 5.69 -1.46 17.17
C THR A 76 6.84 -2.41 16.93
N VAL A 77 7.69 -2.10 15.95
CA VAL A 77 8.95 -2.82 15.73
C VAL A 77 9.82 -2.74 16.99
N LYS A 78 10.01 -1.55 17.57
CA LYS A 78 10.76 -1.36 18.82
C LYS A 78 10.25 -2.24 19.95
N LYS A 79 8.93 -2.36 20.10
CA LYS A 79 8.30 -3.10 21.21
C LYS A 79 8.30 -4.62 20.99
N ARG A 80 8.11 -5.09 19.75
CA ARG A 80 7.86 -6.52 19.45
C ARG A 80 8.99 -7.22 18.70
N HIS A 81 9.83 -6.46 18.01
CA HIS A 81 10.94 -6.93 17.19
C HIS A 81 12.16 -6.02 17.41
N SER A 82 12.55 -5.85 18.68
CA SER A 82 13.61 -4.91 19.08
C SER A 82 14.94 -5.21 18.41
N ASP A 83 15.19 -6.48 18.07
CA ASP A 83 16.32 -6.98 17.28
C ASP A 83 16.37 -6.41 15.85
N LYS A 84 15.23 -5.97 15.31
CA LYS A 84 15.08 -5.45 13.94
C LYS A 84 14.92 -3.92 13.92
N TYR A 85 14.88 -3.29 15.09
CA TYR A 85 14.71 -1.85 15.23
C TYR A 85 16.04 -1.12 15.04
N ILE A 86 16.07 -0.15 14.13
CA ILE A 86 17.23 0.74 13.91
C ILE A 86 16.92 2.13 14.46
N SER A 87 15.84 2.75 14.00
CA SER A 87 15.44 4.09 14.42
C SER A 87 13.92 4.31 14.33
N LEU A 88 13.49 5.50 14.76
CA LEU A 88 12.10 5.95 14.64
C LEU A 88 11.59 5.97 13.19
N ILE A 89 12.49 6.04 12.21
CA ILE A 89 12.16 6.16 10.79
C ILE A 89 12.66 5.02 9.91
N THR A 90 13.52 4.15 10.45
CA THR A 90 14.12 3.03 9.72
C THR A 90 14.13 1.76 10.56
N TRP A 91 13.96 0.62 9.89
CA TRP A 91 14.02 -0.71 10.49
C TRP A 91 14.64 -1.68 9.49
N ASP A 92 15.18 -2.79 9.99
CA ASP A 92 15.86 -3.78 9.15
C ASP A 92 14.85 -4.67 8.42
N ILE A 93 14.51 -4.29 7.19
CA ILE A 93 13.60 -5.04 6.31
C ILE A 93 14.22 -6.39 5.90
N ALA A 94 15.55 -6.47 5.78
CA ALA A 94 16.22 -7.70 5.38
C ALA A 94 16.09 -8.78 6.48
N MET A 95 16.17 -8.39 7.75
CA MET A 95 15.94 -9.30 8.87
C MET A 95 14.51 -9.87 8.90
N PHE A 96 13.50 -9.08 8.54
CA PHE A 96 12.13 -9.61 8.37
C PHE A 96 12.02 -10.59 7.21
N LYS A 97 12.71 -10.32 6.08
CA LYS A 97 12.75 -11.25 4.94
C LYS A 97 13.33 -12.60 5.34
N ILE A 98 14.46 -12.59 6.07
CA ILE A 98 15.10 -13.82 6.57
C ILE A 98 14.14 -14.59 7.49
N GLU A 99 13.45 -13.90 8.40
CA GLU A 99 12.46 -14.53 9.29
C GLU A 99 11.31 -15.16 8.50
N PHE A 100 10.79 -14.47 7.48
CA PHE A 100 9.72 -15.00 6.63
C PHE A 100 10.16 -16.21 5.82
N GLU A 101 11.37 -16.19 5.26
CA GLU A 101 11.93 -17.34 4.55
C GLU A 101 12.10 -18.54 5.48
N LYS A 102 12.57 -18.31 6.72
CA LYS A 102 12.72 -19.36 7.74
C LYS A 102 11.36 -19.96 8.17
N LYS A 103 10.36 -19.11 8.45
CA LYS A 103 9.01 -19.60 8.80
C LYS A 103 8.37 -20.36 7.64
N LEU A 104 8.62 -19.94 6.40
CA LEU A 104 8.14 -20.68 5.24
C LEU A 104 8.84 -22.03 5.12
N SER A 105 10.17 -22.08 5.23
CA SER A 105 10.94 -23.32 5.11
C SER A 105 10.55 -24.34 6.17
N GLU A 106 10.31 -23.91 7.41
CA GLU A 106 9.83 -24.78 8.49
C GLU A 106 8.43 -25.36 8.20
N ASN A 107 7.55 -24.61 7.54
CA ASN A 107 6.19 -25.06 7.21
C ASN A 107 6.18 -26.07 6.05
N ILE A 108 7.06 -25.90 5.07
CA ILE A 108 7.09 -26.72 3.84
C ILE A 108 8.21 -27.77 3.81
N ASN A 109 9.03 -27.90 4.86
CA ASN A 109 10.18 -28.81 4.93
C ASN A 109 9.87 -30.28 4.58
N ASN A 110 8.67 -30.74 4.93
CA ASN A 110 8.23 -32.12 4.73
C ASN A 110 7.56 -32.35 3.37
N TYR A 111 7.57 -31.35 2.48
CA TYR A 111 6.90 -31.46 1.19
C TYR A 111 7.91 -31.96 0.16
N SER A 112 7.54 -32.99 -0.60
CA SER A 112 8.35 -33.47 -1.72
C SER A 112 8.43 -32.41 -2.83
N ASP A 113 9.48 -32.44 -3.65
CA ASP A 113 9.63 -31.49 -4.76
C ASP A 113 8.44 -31.55 -5.73
N GLU A 114 7.93 -32.75 -6.02
CA GLU A 114 6.71 -32.96 -6.80
C GLU A 114 5.49 -32.24 -6.20
N LYS A 115 5.32 -32.31 -4.87
CA LYS A 115 4.24 -31.62 -4.16
C LYS A 115 4.41 -30.11 -4.24
N LEU A 116 5.65 -29.61 -4.15
CA LEU A 116 5.93 -28.18 -4.29
C LEU A 116 5.63 -27.70 -5.71
N ILE A 117 5.98 -28.45 -6.76
CA ILE A 117 5.63 -28.15 -8.16
C ILE A 117 4.11 -28.04 -8.33
N LEU A 118 3.36 -29.00 -7.79
CA LEU A 118 1.89 -28.98 -7.85
C LEU A 118 1.30 -27.75 -7.15
N ILE A 119 1.83 -27.39 -5.98
CA ILE A 119 1.42 -26.17 -5.25
C ILE A 119 1.71 -24.92 -6.07
N GLN A 120 2.89 -24.81 -6.69
CA GLN A 120 3.26 -23.66 -7.51
C GLN A 120 2.35 -23.52 -8.74
N GLY A 121 2.04 -24.63 -9.43
CA GLY A 121 1.13 -24.62 -10.58
C GLY A 121 -0.29 -24.17 -10.19
N GLU A 122 -0.79 -24.64 -9.06
CA GLU A 122 -2.11 -24.23 -8.58
C GLU A 122 -2.13 -22.76 -8.06
N LEU A 123 -1.05 -22.28 -7.44
CA LEU A 123 -0.91 -20.86 -7.07
C LEU A 123 -0.92 -19.95 -8.30
N GLU A 124 -0.27 -20.38 -9.39
CA GLU A 124 -0.27 -19.66 -10.66
C GLU A 124 -1.66 -19.63 -11.31
N LYS A 125 -2.35 -20.77 -11.33
CA LYS A 125 -3.74 -20.85 -11.80
C LYS A 125 -4.65 -19.92 -11.02
N LYS A 126 -4.60 -19.96 -9.68
CA LYS A 126 -5.41 -19.10 -8.80
C LYS A 126 -5.08 -17.61 -8.97
N SER A 127 -3.81 -17.28 -9.16
CA SER A 127 -3.37 -15.93 -9.50
C SER A 127 -3.98 -15.44 -10.82
N SER A 128 -4.03 -16.29 -11.84
CA SER A 128 -4.62 -15.93 -13.13
C SER A 128 -6.12 -15.60 -13.03
N GLU A 129 -6.87 -16.38 -12.23
CA GLU A 129 -8.30 -16.16 -11.97
C GLU A 129 -8.55 -14.86 -11.19
N LEU A 130 -7.69 -14.54 -10.22
CA LEU A 130 -7.80 -13.35 -9.38
C LEU A 130 -7.33 -12.05 -10.06
N LYS A 131 -6.69 -12.14 -11.23
CA LYS A 131 -6.17 -10.97 -11.97
C LYS A 131 -7.30 -10.03 -12.41
N THR A 132 -8.39 -10.56 -12.94
CA THR A 132 -9.49 -9.76 -13.48
C THR A 132 -10.25 -8.99 -12.38
N PRO A 133 -10.67 -9.62 -11.27
CA PRO A 133 -11.24 -8.89 -10.13
C PRO A 133 -10.33 -7.79 -9.57
N TYR A 134 -9.01 -8.03 -9.55
CA TYR A 134 -8.03 -7.04 -9.13
C TYR A 134 -8.01 -5.82 -10.05
N LEU A 135 -7.97 -6.01 -11.37
CA LEU A 135 -8.00 -4.92 -12.34
C LEU A 135 -9.31 -4.12 -12.25
N ILE A 136 -10.45 -4.81 -12.09
CA ILE A 136 -11.76 -4.17 -11.90
C ILE A 136 -11.76 -3.29 -10.65
N THR A 137 -11.27 -3.80 -9.52
CA THR A 137 -11.19 -3.02 -8.26
C THR A 137 -10.31 -1.78 -8.44
N LEU A 138 -9.19 -1.91 -9.14
CA LEU A 138 -8.27 -0.80 -9.41
C LEU A 138 -8.93 0.27 -10.30
N SER A 139 -9.73 -0.14 -11.29
CA SER A 139 -10.51 0.75 -12.13
C SER A 139 -11.61 1.47 -11.34
N PHE A 140 -12.33 0.79 -10.45
CA PHE A 140 -13.32 1.42 -9.57
C PHE A 140 -12.70 2.52 -8.70
N ILE A 141 -11.52 2.28 -8.13
CA ILE A 141 -10.80 3.31 -7.36
C ILE A 141 -10.49 4.52 -8.23
N THR A 142 -10.11 4.34 -9.50
CA THR A 142 -9.89 5.46 -10.42
C THR A 142 -11.19 6.22 -10.72
N ILE A 143 -12.31 5.52 -10.91
CA ILE A 143 -13.62 6.13 -11.17
C ILE A 143 -14.11 6.98 -10.00
N LEU A 144 -13.77 6.63 -8.75
CA LEU A 144 -14.13 7.44 -7.57
C LEU A 144 -13.58 8.88 -7.64
N PHE A 145 -12.51 9.11 -8.40
CA PHE A 145 -11.96 10.45 -8.59
C PHE A 145 -12.60 11.20 -9.77
N THR A 146 -13.41 10.57 -10.63
CA THR A 146 -14.05 11.21 -11.80
C THR A 146 -14.82 12.49 -11.47
N PRO A 147 -15.63 12.57 -10.39
CA PRO A 147 -16.30 13.81 -10.02
C PRO A 147 -15.33 14.94 -9.66
N LEU A 148 -14.21 14.62 -9.01
CA LEU A 148 -13.15 15.60 -8.72
C LEU A 148 -12.53 16.11 -10.02
N TRP A 149 -12.23 15.24 -10.98
CA TRP A 149 -11.70 15.63 -12.29
C TRP A 149 -12.65 16.56 -13.06
N ALA A 150 -13.94 16.25 -13.07
CA ALA A 150 -14.95 17.07 -13.75
C ALA A 150 -15.04 18.48 -13.15
N PHE A 151 -15.08 18.58 -11.82
CA PHE A 151 -15.07 19.86 -11.11
C PHE A 151 -13.80 20.67 -11.39
N TYR A 152 -12.66 19.99 -11.50
CA TYR A 152 -11.38 20.63 -11.83
C TYR A 152 -11.33 21.22 -13.24
N ILE A 153 -11.83 20.46 -14.23
CA ILE A 153 -11.88 20.92 -15.61
C ILE A 153 -12.78 22.16 -15.71
N ASP A 154 -13.97 22.11 -15.12
CA ASP A 154 -14.92 23.22 -15.10
C ASP A 154 -14.32 24.48 -14.46
N LYS A 155 -13.72 24.35 -13.27
CA LYS A 155 -13.08 25.48 -12.57
C LYS A 155 -11.90 26.05 -13.36
N THR A 156 -11.11 25.22 -14.04
CA THR A 156 -9.98 25.68 -14.87
C THR A 156 -10.48 26.45 -16.10
N LEU A 157 -11.53 25.96 -16.77
CA LEU A 157 -12.16 26.65 -17.90
C LEU A 157 -12.74 28.00 -17.48
N SER A 158 -13.37 28.10 -16.30
CA SER A 158 -13.92 29.36 -15.79
C SER A 158 -12.87 30.45 -15.52
N LEU A 159 -11.61 30.07 -15.32
CA LEU A 159 -10.51 30.99 -15.03
C LEU A 159 -9.69 31.37 -16.27
N PHE A 160 -10.00 30.81 -17.44
CA PHE A 160 -9.21 30.99 -18.66
C PHE A 160 -9.18 32.45 -19.13
N ASP A 161 -10.31 33.15 -18.98
CA ASP A 161 -10.46 34.55 -19.43
C ASP A 161 -10.25 35.60 -18.31
N GLU A 162 -10.10 35.19 -17.04
CA GLU A 162 -10.03 36.13 -15.92
C GLU A 162 -8.61 36.60 -15.56
N SER A 163 -7.68 35.66 -15.36
CA SER A 163 -6.34 35.99 -14.87
C SER A 163 -5.34 34.87 -15.12
N PHE A 164 -4.28 35.16 -15.87
CA PHE A 164 -3.19 34.22 -16.13
C PHE A 164 -2.54 33.68 -14.84
N ILE A 165 -2.43 34.51 -13.79
CA ILE A 165 -1.84 34.10 -12.51
C ILE A 165 -2.74 33.07 -11.81
N LYS A 166 -4.06 33.32 -11.77
CA LYS A 166 -5.01 32.38 -11.15
C LYS A 166 -5.07 31.06 -11.92
N LEU A 167 -5.12 31.13 -13.25
CA LEU A 167 -5.12 29.95 -14.12
C LEU A 167 -3.85 29.10 -13.90
N SER A 168 -2.69 29.75 -13.82
CA SER A 168 -1.41 29.07 -13.58
C SER A 168 -1.36 28.40 -12.21
N LEU A 169 -1.88 29.05 -11.17
CA LEU A 169 -1.94 28.50 -9.81
C LEU A 169 -2.89 27.31 -9.68
N THR A 170 -4.09 27.40 -10.26
CA THR A 170 -5.06 26.29 -10.27
C THR A 170 -4.50 25.09 -11.05
N SER A 171 -3.83 25.34 -12.17
CA SER A 171 -3.17 24.30 -12.98
C SER A 171 -2.00 23.63 -12.24
N LEU A 172 -1.19 24.40 -11.50
CA LEU A 172 -0.11 23.86 -10.67
C LEU A 172 -0.67 23.00 -9.53
N GLY A 173 -1.72 23.47 -8.84
CA GLY A 173 -2.38 22.71 -7.79
C GLY A 173 -2.94 21.39 -8.33
N PHE A 174 -3.53 21.40 -9.52
CA PHE A 174 -3.97 20.20 -10.19
C PHE A 174 -2.81 19.23 -10.47
N PHE A 175 -1.70 19.72 -11.03
CA PHE A 175 -0.53 18.87 -11.29
C PHE A 175 0.02 18.22 -10.01
N ILE A 176 0.07 18.98 -8.91
CA ILE A 176 0.46 18.47 -7.58
C ILE A 176 -0.52 17.40 -7.10
N PHE A 177 -1.83 17.55 -7.35
CA PHE A 177 -2.84 16.54 -7.02
C PHE A 177 -2.68 15.24 -7.82
N ILE A 178 -2.34 15.34 -9.11
CA ILE A 178 -2.05 14.16 -9.94
C ILE A 178 -0.83 13.42 -9.38
N ILE A 179 0.26 14.15 -9.12
CA ILE A 179 1.48 13.60 -8.52
C ILE A 179 1.14 12.96 -7.18
N PHE A 180 0.29 13.58 -6.38
CA PHE A 180 -0.16 13.08 -5.10
C PHE A 180 -0.94 11.76 -5.21
N ILE A 181 -1.92 11.66 -6.12
CA ILE A 181 -2.66 10.41 -6.34
C ILE A 181 -1.72 9.30 -6.84
N ALA A 182 -0.78 9.65 -7.74
CA ALA A 182 0.24 8.72 -8.22
C ALA A 182 1.17 8.27 -7.08
N PHE A 183 1.55 9.18 -6.19
CA PHE A 183 2.40 8.90 -5.03
C PHE A 183 1.67 8.05 -4.00
N ILE A 184 0.41 8.35 -3.68
CA ILE A 184 -0.45 7.48 -2.85
C ILE A 184 -0.50 6.07 -3.43
N ARG A 185 -0.65 5.90 -4.75
CA ARG A 185 -0.61 4.57 -5.38
C ARG A 185 0.72 3.85 -5.16
N PHE A 186 1.84 4.58 -5.18
CA PHE A 186 3.18 4.04 -4.94
C PHE A 186 3.40 3.69 -3.46
N THR A 187 3.05 4.57 -2.52
CA THR A 187 3.16 4.30 -1.08
C THR A 187 2.17 3.23 -0.62
N MET A 188 0.96 3.19 -1.21
CA MET A 188 0.01 2.09 -1.02
C MET A 188 0.55 0.75 -1.51
N PHE A 189 1.64 0.69 -2.28
CA PHE A 189 2.27 -0.57 -2.64
C PHE A 189 2.95 -1.25 -1.44
N ASP A 190 3.40 -0.47 -0.45
CA ASP A 190 3.92 -0.96 0.85
C ASP A 190 2.83 -1.09 1.93
N PHE A 191 1.70 -0.38 1.77
CA PHE A 191 0.48 -0.55 2.60
C PHE A 191 -0.55 -1.53 2.00
N LYS A 192 -0.24 -2.14 0.85
CA LYS A 192 -1.17 -2.92 0.02
C LYS A 192 -1.77 -4.10 0.78
N ASP A 193 -1.03 -4.65 1.72
CA ASP A 193 -1.45 -5.73 2.60
C ASP A 193 -2.55 -5.34 3.61
N VAL A 194 -2.89 -4.04 3.76
CA VAL A 194 -3.85 -3.54 4.76
C VAL A 194 -5.21 -3.17 4.16
N ILE A 195 -5.24 -2.53 2.99
CA ILE A 195 -6.48 -1.92 2.44
C ILE A 195 -7.16 -2.81 1.40
N ILE A 196 -6.37 -3.59 0.64
CA ILE A 196 -6.89 -4.56 -0.31
C ILE A 196 -6.22 -5.88 0.03
N LYS A 197 -6.91 -6.81 0.71
CA LYS A 197 -6.42 -8.20 0.83
C LYS A 197 -6.21 -8.75 -0.57
N ASN A 198 -5.00 -8.59 -1.09
CA ASN A 198 -4.73 -8.76 -2.51
C ASN A 198 -4.26 -10.18 -2.75
N ASP A 199 -5.23 -11.09 -2.83
CA ASP A 199 -4.98 -12.51 -2.98
C ASP A 199 -4.21 -12.82 -4.26
N TYR A 200 -4.40 -12.04 -5.32
CA TYR A 200 -3.59 -12.12 -6.54
C TYR A 200 -2.09 -11.91 -6.27
N TYR A 201 -1.73 -10.82 -5.57
CA TYR A 201 -0.32 -10.52 -5.28
C TYR A 201 0.28 -11.46 -4.23
N ASN A 202 -0.53 -11.86 -3.25
CA ASN A 202 -0.13 -12.85 -2.23
C ASN A 202 0.19 -14.20 -2.86
N CYS A 203 -0.61 -14.67 -3.82
CA CYS A 203 -0.31 -15.90 -4.57
C CYS A 203 1.01 -15.79 -5.32
N LYS A 204 1.26 -14.66 -6.01
CA LYS A 204 2.52 -14.44 -6.74
C LYS A 204 3.74 -14.41 -5.81
N ARG A 205 3.67 -13.67 -4.71
CA ARG A 205 4.79 -13.61 -3.76
C ARG A 205 5.06 -14.95 -3.09
N LEU A 206 4.01 -15.66 -2.68
CA LEU A 206 4.15 -16.99 -2.10
C LEU A 206 4.77 -17.98 -3.11
N ASN A 207 4.35 -17.94 -4.38
CA ASN A 207 4.95 -18.76 -5.44
C ASN A 207 6.45 -18.45 -5.60
N ASN A 208 6.83 -17.17 -5.63
CA ASN A 208 8.24 -16.78 -5.72
C ASN A 208 9.06 -17.26 -4.51
N MET A 209 8.52 -17.13 -3.29
CA MET A 209 9.22 -17.60 -2.08
C MET A 209 9.40 -19.12 -2.07
N ILE A 210 8.42 -19.88 -2.56
CA ILE A 210 8.54 -21.35 -2.73
C ILE A 210 9.59 -21.67 -3.80
N SER A 211 9.62 -20.92 -4.91
CA SER A 211 10.63 -21.07 -5.95
C SER A 211 12.04 -20.84 -5.41
N ASP A 212 12.23 -19.75 -4.64
CA ASP A 212 13.51 -19.41 -4.02
C ASP A 212 13.95 -20.50 -3.03
N TYR A 213 13.02 -21.05 -2.26
CA TYR A 213 13.28 -22.17 -1.35
C TYR A 213 13.75 -23.43 -2.09
N ARG A 214 13.06 -23.81 -3.17
CA ARG A 214 13.44 -24.97 -4.00
C ARG A 214 14.82 -24.80 -4.62
N ILE A 215 15.12 -23.62 -5.15
CA ILE A 215 16.44 -23.32 -5.75
C ILE A 215 17.54 -23.45 -4.69
N LYS A 216 17.34 -22.91 -3.48
CA LYS A 216 18.33 -23.00 -2.40
C LYS A 216 18.60 -24.44 -1.95
N ASN A 217 17.58 -25.29 -1.95
CA ASN A 217 17.72 -26.69 -1.51
C ASN A 217 18.15 -27.68 -2.60
N ASN A 218 17.96 -27.35 -3.88
CA ASN A 218 18.44 -28.18 -5.00
C ASN A 218 19.90 -27.88 -5.42
N VAL A 219 20.51 -26.84 -4.85
CA VAL A 219 21.92 -26.46 -5.08
C VAL A 219 22.83 -26.89 -3.92
N GLY A 220 22.30 -27.62 -2.92
CA GLY A 220 23.05 -28.27 -1.84
C GLY A 220 23.16 -29.76 -2.05
#